data_AF-A0A536KS35-F1
#
_entry.id   AF-A0A536KS35-F1
#
_cell.length_a   1.000
_cell.length_b   1.000
_cell.length_c   1.000
_cell.angle_alpha   90.00
_cell.angle_beta   90.00
_cell.angle_gamma   90.00
#
_symmetry.space_group_name_H-M   'P 1'
#
loop_
_entity.id
_entity.type
_entity.pdbx_description
1 polymer ?
#
loop_
_entity_poly.entity_id
_entity_poly.type
_entity_poly.pdbx_seq_one_letter_code
_entity_poly.pdbx_strand_id
1 'polypeptide(L)'
;MKTDERRFEPGFVALVTQLNKAIHRRSSEELLGMRLKPYMTLGYIRDHPGVAQGDLEAAMFMDANAVVLLLNELETARYVVR
;
A
#
# COMPACT_ATOMS: atom_id res chain seq x y z
N MET A 1 -32.97 -30.59 -18.45
CA MET A 1 -32.66 -29.53 -17.46
C MET A 1 -31.21 -29.12 -17.70
N LYS A 2 -30.96 -28.00 -18.41
CA LYS A 2 -29.60 -27.50 -18.65
C LYS A 2 -29.20 -26.65 -17.43
N THR A 3 -28.19 -27.10 -16.70
CA THR A 3 -27.54 -26.34 -15.64
C THR A 3 -26.89 -25.12 -16.27
N ASP A 4 -27.46 -23.95 -16.03
CA ASP A 4 -26.87 -22.65 -16.36
C ASP A 4 -25.71 -22.40 -15.38
N GLU A 5 -24.56 -23.02 -15.64
CA GLU A 5 -23.30 -22.65 -15.01
C GLU A 5 -22.86 -21.29 -15.57
N ARG A 6 -23.53 -20.22 -15.10
CA ARG A 6 -22.98 -18.87 -15.19
C ARG A 6 -21.68 -18.86 -14.40
N ARG A 7 -20.56 -19.01 -15.10
CA ARG A 7 -19.22 -18.66 -14.59
C ARG A 7 -19.36 -17.29 -13.94
N PHE A 8 -19.21 -17.25 -12.62
CA PHE A 8 -19.14 -16.01 -11.87
C PHE A 8 -17.80 -15.35 -12.25
N GLU A 9 -17.79 -14.55 -13.31
CA GLU A 9 -16.67 -13.67 -13.57
C GLU A 9 -16.63 -12.64 -12.43
N PRO A 10 -15.56 -12.61 -11.62
CA PRO A 10 -15.46 -11.61 -10.59
C PRO A 10 -15.44 -10.24 -11.28
N GLY A 11 -16.38 -9.38 -10.95
CA GLY A 11 -16.38 -8.01 -11.46
C GLY A 11 -15.05 -7.33 -11.13
N PHE A 12 -14.68 -6.30 -11.90
CA PHE A 12 -13.40 -5.59 -11.76
C PHE A 12 -13.00 -5.28 -10.31
N VAL A 13 -13.94 -4.78 -9.49
CA VAL A 13 -13.72 -4.48 -8.07
C VAL A 13 -13.32 -5.73 -7.26
N ALA A 14 -13.94 -6.87 -7.55
CA ALA A 14 -13.61 -8.13 -6.89
C ALA A 14 -12.19 -8.58 -7.26
N LEU A 15 -11.80 -8.45 -8.54
CA LEU A 15 -10.44 -8.74 -8.99
C LEU A 15 -9.40 -7.81 -8.34
N VAL A 16 -9.66 -6.50 -8.30
CA VAL A 16 -8.78 -5.52 -7.65
C VAL A 16 -8.63 -5.84 -6.16
N THR A 17 -9.73 -6.19 -5.48
CA THR A 17 -9.69 -6.56 -4.06
C THR A 17 -8.90 -7.85 -3.83
N GLN A 18 -9.09 -8.86 -4.68
CA GLN A 18 -8.35 -10.12 -4.62
C GLN A 18 -6.86 -9.91 -4.88
N LEU A 19 -6.51 -9.06 -5.87
CA LEU A 19 -5.13 -8.69 -6.17
C LEU A 19 -4.49 -7.98 -4.98
N ASN A 20 -5.19 -7.00 -4.38
CA ASN A 20 -4.71 -6.30 -3.19
C ASN A 20 -4.40 -7.29 -2.06
N LYS A 21 -5.32 -8.23 -1.77
CA LYS A 21 -5.10 -9.29 -0.77
C LYS A 21 -3.89 -10.17 -1.12
N ALA A 22 -3.74 -10.54 -2.38
CA ALA A 22 -2.62 -11.37 -2.83
C ALA A 22 -1.27 -10.67 -2.66
N ILE A 23 -1.19 -9.37 -3.00
CA ILE A 23 0.00 -8.54 -2.81
C ILE A 23 0.34 -8.45 -1.32
N HIS A 24 -0.62 -8.13 -0.46
CA HIS A 24 -0.40 -8.04 0.98
C HIS A 24 0.06 -9.37 1.60
N ARG A 25 -0.50 -10.51 1.17
CA ARG A 25 -0.12 -11.83 1.68
C ARG A 25 1.30 -12.23 1.27
N ARG A 26 1.75 -11.84 0.08
CA ARG A 26 3.08 -12.18 -0.46
C ARG A 26 4.18 -11.23 0.00
N SER A 27 3.81 -10.03 0.41
CA SER A 27 4.72 -8.98 0.86
C SER A 27 4.90 -9.03 2.37
N SER A 28 5.41 -10.15 2.88
CA SER A 28 5.60 -10.34 4.32
C SER A 28 6.67 -9.41 4.88
N GLU A 29 6.56 -9.08 6.17
CA GLU A 29 7.60 -8.32 6.86
C GLU A 29 8.95 -9.06 6.87
N GLU A 30 8.93 -10.39 6.90
CA GLU A 30 10.15 -11.21 6.79
C GLU A 30 10.87 -10.98 5.45
N LEU A 31 10.11 -10.85 4.34
CA LEU A 31 10.69 -10.62 3.01
C LEU A 31 11.18 -9.18 2.83
N LEU A 32 10.42 -8.21 3.34
CA LEU A 32 10.69 -6.79 3.11
C LEU A 32 11.55 -6.12 4.20
N GLY A 33 11.71 -6.77 5.35
CA GLY A 33 12.28 -6.18 6.57
C GLY A 33 11.38 -5.13 7.23
N MET A 34 10.17 -4.89 6.70
CA MET A 34 9.18 -3.93 7.21
C MET A 34 7.79 -4.22 6.62
N ARG A 35 6.76 -3.52 7.12
CA ARG A 35 5.43 -3.58 6.50
C ARG A 35 5.44 -3.04 5.07
N LEU A 36 4.57 -3.60 4.22
CA LEU A 36 4.43 -3.18 2.82
C LEU A 36 4.12 -1.68 2.64
N LYS A 37 3.30 -1.09 3.52
CA LYS A 37 2.89 0.32 3.40
C LYS A 37 4.06 1.30 3.61
N PRO A 38 4.87 1.19 4.69
CA PRO A 38 6.16 1.89 4.81
C PRO A 38 7.08 1.69 3.61
N TYR A 39 7.20 0.44 3.13
CA TYR A 39 8.04 0.11 1.97
C TYR A 39 7.61 0.87 0.69
N MET A 40 6.31 0.85 0.38
CA MET A 40 5.75 1.58 -0.75
C MET A 40 5.95 3.10 -0.61
N THR A 41 5.84 3.62 0.61
CA THR A 41 6.04 5.04 0.90
C THR A 41 7.48 5.47 0.62
N LEU A 42 8.47 4.65 1.03
CA LEU A 42 9.87 4.90 0.72
C LEU A 42 10.14 4.89 -0.78
N GLY A 43 9.52 3.97 -1.52
CA GLY A 43 9.58 3.95 -2.98
C GLY A 43 9.04 5.24 -3.59
N TYR A 44 7.88 5.71 -3.12
CA TYR A 44 7.29 6.97 -3.59
C TYR A 44 8.17 8.17 -3.28
N ILE A 45 8.71 8.30 -2.05
CA ILE A 45 9.59 9.40 -1.64
C ILE A 45 10.88 9.40 -2.47
N ARG A 46 11.48 8.23 -2.72
CA ARG A 46 12.66 8.10 -3.58
C ARG A 46 12.40 8.67 -4.97
N ASP A 47 11.21 8.41 -5.51
CA ASP A 47 10.83 8.84 -6.86
C ASP A 47 10.35 10.32 -6.87
N HIS A 48 10.04 10.89 -5.70
CA HIS A 48 9.60 12.28 -5.51
C HIS A 48 10.38 12.98 -4.37
N PRO A 49 11.66 13.34 -4.60
CA PRO A 49 12.47 14.00 -3.58
C PRO A 49 11.85 15.32 -3.13
N GLY A 50 11.79 15.55 -1.81
CA GLY A 50 11.20 16.76 -1.23
C GLY A 50 9.68 16.82 -1.26
N VAL A 51 9.01 15.68 -1.52
CA VAL A 51 7.55 15.55 -1.44
C VAL A 51 7.00 16.10 -0.11
N ALA A 52 5.93 16.90 -0.18
CA ALA A 52 5.26 17.40 1.00
C ALA A 52 4.38 16.33 1.65
N GLN A 53 4.16 16.45 2.96
CA GLN A 53 3.33 15.48 3.69
C GLN A 53 1.91 15.36 3.13
N GLY A 54 1.30 16.48 2.72
CA GLY A 54 -0.05 16.48 2.14
C GLY A 54 -0.14 15.74 0.80
N ASP A 55 0.95 15.72 0.02
CA ASP A 55 0.99 14.97 -1.24
C ASP A 55 0.99 13.44 -0.97
N LEU A 56 1.55 13.02 0.17
CA LEU A 56 1.55 11.62 0.57
C LEU A 56 0.17 11.13 1.03
N GLU A 57 -0.68 12.01 1.57
CA GLU A 57 -2.08 11.67 1.90
C GLU A 57 -2.83 11.20 0.65
N ALA A 58 -2.71 11.98 -0.43
CA ALA A 58 -3.28 11.65 -1.72
C ALA A 58 -2.62 10.41 -2.36
N ALA A 59 -1.28 10.39 -2.41
CA ALA A 59 -0.55 9.31 -3.07
C ALA A 59 -0.72 7.94 -2.39
N MET A 60 -0.81 7.92 -1.06
CA MET A 60 -0.92 6.69 -0.28
C MET A 60 -2.37 6.32 0.07
N PHE A 61 -3.34 7.15 -0.32
CA PHE A 61 -4.76 7.02 0.05
C PHE A 61 -4.92 6.89 1.57
N MET A 62 -4.38 7.86 2.30
CA MET A 62 -4.32 7.91 3.76
C MET A 62 -4.76 9.28 4.26
N ASP A 63 -5.35 9.34 5.46
CA ASP A 63 -5.57 10.61 6.13
C ASP A 63 -4.26 11.16 6.72
N ALA A 64 -4.26 12.46 7.05
CA ALA A 64 -3.13 13.16 7.64
C ALA A 64 -2.54 12.48 8.88
N ASN A 65 -3.39 11.97 9.78
CA ASN A 65 -2.92 11.34 11.01
C ASN A 65 -2.18 10.03 10.72
N ALA A 66 -2.73 9.21 9.82
CA ALA A 66 -2.10 7.98 9.39
C ALA A 66 -0.76 8.25 8.69
N VAL A 67 -0.65 9.31 7.88
CA VAL A 67 0.62 9.72 7.25
C VAL A 67 1.64 10.17 8.30
N VAL A 68 1.23 10.93 9.31
CA VAL A 68 2.12 11.34 10.41
C VAL A 68 2.70 10.12 11.13
N LEU A 69 1.84 9.19 11.53
CA LEU A 69 2.27 7.96 12.20
C LEU A 69 3.23 7.13 11.33
N LEU A 70 2.93 7.03 10.04
CA LEU A 70 3.74 6.32 9.07
C LEU A 70 5.14 6.92 8.95
N LEU A 71 5.28 8.24 8.78
CA LEU A 71 6.63 8.79 8.67
C LEU A 71 7.35 8.94 10.02
N ASN A 72 6.63 9.01 11.15
CA ASN A 72 7.26 8.87 12.47
C ASN A 72 7.94 7.50 12.62
N GLU A 73 7.29 6.43 12.15
CA GLU A 73 7.87 5.09 12.11
C GLU A 73 9.11 5.05 11.21
N LEU A 74 9.03 5.59 9.99
CA LEU A 74 10.15 5.61 9.05
C LEU A 74 11.34 6.44 9.55
N GLU A 75 11.07 7.56 10.21
CA GLU A 75 12.08 8.44 10.81
C GLU A 75 12.75 7.78 12.02
N THR A 76 11.97 7.10 12.87
CA THR A 76 12.51 6.30 14.00
C THR A 76 13.43 5.19 13.50
N ALA A 77 13.06 4.55 12.39
CA ALA A 77 13.87 3.53 11.73
C ALA A 77 15.04 4.11 10.90
N ARG A 78 15.22 5.44 10.88
CA ARG A 78 16.27 6.17 10.15
C ARG A 78 16.24 6.02 8.62
N TYR A 79 15.09 5.67 8.05
CA TYR A 79 14.93 5.58 6.60
C TYR A 79 14.63 6.91 5.92
N VAL A 80 14.07 7.87 6.67
CA VAL A 80 13.81 9.23 6.21
C VAL A 80 14.28 10.24 7.25
N VAL A 81 14.52 11.46 6.79
CA VAL A 81 14.76 12.64 7.62
C VAL A 81 13.72 13.68 7.21
N ARG A 82 13.14 14.37 8.18
CA ARG A 82 12.18 15.46 7.95
C ARG A 82 12.82 16.81 8.17
#